data_AF-A0A7W0XU73-F1
#
_entry.id   AF-A0A7W0XU73-F1
#
_cell.length_a   1.000
_cell.length_b   1.000
_cell.length_c   1.000
_cell.angle_alpha   90.00
_cell.angle_beta   90.00
_cell.angle_gamma   90.00
#
_symmetry.space_group_name_H-M   'P 1'
#
loop_
_entity.id
_entity.type
_entity.pdbx_description
1 polymer ?
#
loop_
_entity_poly.entity_id
_entity_poly.type
_entity_poly.pdbx_seq_one_letter_code
_entity_poly.pdbx_strand_id
1 'polypeptide(L)' 'MSADGADLPGPAGLFSRLAGSYDAVGVPFFGPIADLLVGALAPAAGERLLDVGCGRGAVLHRVAPALAPDGSIVGLD' A
#
# COMPACT_ATOMS: atom_id res chain seq x y z
N MET A 1 -7.87 23.46 -5.64
CA MET A 1 -6.70 23.61 -4.75
C MET A 1 -6.24 22.21 -4.40
N SER A 2 -5.44 21.60 -5.27
CA SER A 2 -4.72 20.37 -4.93
C SER A 2 -3.36 20.80 -4.44
N ALA A 3 -3.11 20.64 -3.14
CA ALA A 3 -1.75 20.65 -2.67
C ALA A 3 -1.17 19.29 -3.07
N ASP A 4 -0.41 19.25 -4.16
CA ASP A 4 0.50 18.12 -4.39
C ASP A 4 1.42 18.03 -3.17
N GLY A 5 1.48 16.85 -2.53
CA GLY A 5 2.28 16.61 -1.31
C GLY A 5 3.78 16.89 -1.46
N ALA A 6 4.24 17.23 -2.67
CA ALA A 6 5.61 17.57 -3.00
C ALA A 6 6.17 18.79 -2.23
N ASP A 7 5.31 19.70 -1.76
CA ASP A 7 5.72 20.89 -0.98
C ASP A 7 5.73 20.67 0.55
N LEU A 8 5.40 19.45 1.03
CA LEU A 8 5.46 19.15 2.46
C LEU A 8 6.92 19.07 2.94
N PRO A 9 7.26 19.65 4.11
CA PRO A 9 8.58 19.50 4.69
C PRO A 9 8.80 18.07 5.23
N GLY A 10 10.06 17.65 5.31
CA GLY A 10 10.44 16.38 5.95
C GLY A 10 10.10 15.13 5.13
N PRO A 11 9.92 13.97 5.79
CA PRO A 11 9.76 12.68 5.12
C PRO A 11 8.59 12.65 4.13
N ALA A 12 7.45 13.25 4.47
CA ALA A 12 6.25 13.25 3.62
C ALA A 12 6.53 13.82 2.22
N GLY A 13 7.10 15.02 2.11
CA GLY A 13 7.42 15.59 0.80
C GLY A 13 8.56 14.89 0.08
N LEU A 14 9.50 14.26 0.79
CA LEU A 14 10.52 13.42 0.17
C LEU A 14 9.89 12.20 -0.52
N PHE A 15 9.00 11.49 0.19
CA PHE A 15 8.29 10.33 -0.37
C PHE A 15 7.35 10.75 -1.51
N SER A 16 6.60 11.85 -1.38
CA SER A 16 5.76 12.35 -2.47
C SER A 16 6.55 12.63 -3.75
N ARG A 17 7.75 13.22 -3.66
CA ARG A 17 8.61 13.49 -4.84
C ARG A 17 9.19 12.22 -5.46
N LEU A 18 9.52 11.22 -4.63
CA LEU A 18 10.14 9.99 -5.09
C LEU A 18 9.12 8.90 -5.46
N ALA A 19 7.83 9.06 -5.15
CA ALA A 19 6.80 8.05 -5.39
C ALA A 19 6.74 7.55 -6.85
N GLY A 20 7.03 8.42 -7.82
CA GLY A 20 7.10 8.06 -9.24
C GLY A 20 8.30 7.19 -9.63
N SER A 21 9.39 7.22 -8.85
CA SER A 21 10.65 6.52 -9.11
C SER A 21 11.03 5.48 -8.05
N TYR A 22 10.23 5.33 -6.98
CA TYR A 22 10.51 4.39 -5.89
C TYR A 22 10.54 2.92 -6.35
N ASP A 23 9.76 2.58 -7.38
CA ASP A 23 9.78 1.25 -8.01
C ASP A 23 10.94 1.05 -9.00
N ALA A 24 11.73 2.08 -9.31
CA ALA A 24 12.76 2.05 -10.35
C ALA A 24 14.12 1.52 -9.87
N VAL A 25 14.27 1.15 -8.58
CA VAL A 25 15.51 0.56 -8.03
C VAL A 25 15.73 -0.90 -8.42
N GLY A 26 14.86 -1.48 -9.26
CA GLY A 26 15.19 -2.68 -10.06
C GLY A 26 15.11 -4.02 -9.33
N VAL A 27 14.65 -4.06 -8.08
CA VAL A 27 14.42 -5.29 -7.32
C VAL A 27 12.98 -5.30 -6.81
N PRO A 28 12.20 -6.39 -6.97
CA PRO A 28 10.81 -6.45 -6.53
C PRO A 28 10.72 -6.60 -5.01
N PHE A 29 11.36 -5.73 -4.24
CA PHE A 29 11.57 -5.84 -2.79
C PHE A 29 10.24 -5.96 -2.02
N PHE A 30 9.23 -5.16 -2.39
CA PHE A 30 7.96 -5.11 -1.68
C PHE A 30 7.03 -6.29 -1.98
N GLY A 31 7.19 -6.98 -3.11
CA GLY A 31 6.33 -8.09 -3.51
C GLY A 31 6.40 -9.28 -2.54
N PRO A 32 7.58 -9.89 -2.34
CA PRO A 32 7.76 -11.02 -1.42
C PRO A 32 7.44 -10.68 0.04
N ILE A 33 7.74 -9.47 0.48
CA ILE A 33 7.41 -9.02 1.83
C ILE A 33 5.88 -8.94 1.98
N ALA A 34 5.19 -8.38 0.99
CA ALA A 34 3.73 -8.35 0.98
C ALA A 34 3.14 -9.76 0.97
N ASP A 35 3.69 -10.70 0.21
CA ASP A 35 3.23 -12.10 0.19
C ASP A 35 3.34 -12.76 1.58
N LEU A 36 4.47 -12.57 2.27
CA LEU A 36 4.66 -13.08 3.63
C LEU A 36 3.70 -12.43 4.63
N LEU A 37 3.52 -11.11 4.55
CA LEU A 37 2.59 -10.39 5.42
C LEU A 37 1.16 -10.87 5.22
N VAL A 38 0.70 -11.02 3.98
CA VAL A 38 -0.65 -11.50 3.67
C VAL A 38 -0.85 -12.93 4.14
N GLY A 39 0.16 -13.79 3.99
CA GLY A 39 0.12 -15.14 4.53
C GLY A 39 -0.01 -15.17 6.06
N ALA A 40 0.68 -14.29 6.77
CA ALA A 40 0.59 -14.17 8.23
C ALA A 40 -0.73 -13.54 8.70
N LEU A 41 -1.24 -12.55 7.96
CA LEU A 41 -2.51 -11.88 8.25
C LEU A 41 -3.71 -12.82 8.06
N ALA A 42 -3.61 -13.75 7.10
CA ALA A 42 -4.65 -14.73 6.76
C ALA A 42 -6.06 -14.10 6.60
N PRO A 43 -6.22 -13.10 5.71
CA PRO A 43 -7.46 -12.35 5.56
C PRO A 43 -8.63 -13.23 5.14
N ALA A 44 -9.82 -12.90 5.65
CA ALA A 44 -11.04 -13.65 5.44
C ALA A 44 -12.17 -12.79 4.81
N ALA A 45 -13.12 -13.48 4.19
CA ALA A 45 -14.28 -12.86 3.58
C ALA A 45 -15.07 -12.01 4.60
N GLY A 46 -15.48 -10.81 4.20
CA GLY A 46 -16.26 -9.90 5.05
C GLY A 46 -15.41 -9.04 6.01
N GLU A 47 -14.10 -9.25 6.11
CA GLU A 47 -13.25 -8.43 6.96
C GLU A 47 -13.05 -7.02 6.40
N ARG A 48 -12.80 -6.07 7.31
CA ARG A 48 -12.50 -4.68 6.98
C ARG A 48 -11.11 -4.33 7.46
N LEU A 49 -10.22 -3.98 6.54
CA LEU A 49 -8.80 -3.75 6.80
C LEU A 49 -8.38 -2.32 6.44
N LEU A 50 -7.33 -1.84 7.10
CA LEU A 50 -6.66 -0.57 6.81
C LEU A 50 -5.18 -0.84 6.53
N ASP A 51 -4.69 -0.35 5.40
CA ASP A 51 -3.28 -0.41 5.01
C ASP A 51 -2.68 1.01 5.10
N VAL A 52 -1.74 1.21 6.03
CA VAL A 52 -1.12 2.52 6.31
C VAL A 52 0.29 2.57 5.73
N GLY A 53 0.59 3.59 4.94
CA GLY A 53 1.80 3.63 4.12
C GLY A 53 1.69 2.63 2.97
N CYS A 54 0.51 2.55 2.35
CA CYS A 54 0.20 1.50 1.37
C CYS A 54 1.02 1.60 0.08
N GLY A 55 1.71 2.72 -0.15
CA GLY A 55 2.54 2.93 -1.32
C GLY A 55 1.71 2.78 -2.59
N ARG A 56 2.23 1.96 -3.51
CA ARG A 56 1.55 1.60 -4.76
C ARG A 56 0.63 0.39 -4.62
N GLY A 57 0.28 -0.01 -3.39
CA GLY A 57 -0.75 -1.02 -3.10
C GLY A 57 -0.26 -2.46 -3.10
N ALA A 58 1.02 -2.71 -2.77
CA ALA A 58 1.58 -4.07 -2.77
C ALA A 58 0.75 -5.05 -1.92
N VAL A 59 0.26 -4.61 -0.75
CA VAL A 59 -0.59 -5.42 0.15
C VAL A 59 -2.05 -5.32 -0.26
N LEU A 60 -2.57 -4.10 -0.50
CA LEU A 60 -3.95 -3.84 -0.95
C LEU A 60 -4.43 -4.80 -2.04
N HIS A 61 -3.66 -4.90 -3.14
CA HIS A 61 -4.06 -5.70 -4.29
C HIS A 61 -4.05 -7.21 -4.04
N ARG A 62 -3.23 -7.68 -3.08
CA ARG A 62 -3.14 -9.09 -2.70
C ARG A 62 -4.24 -9.49 -1.73
N VAL A 63 -4.62 -8.59 -0.83
CA VAL A 63 -5.64 -8.84 0.20
C VAL A 63 -7.05 -8.72 -0.37
N ALA A 64 -7.31 -7.73 -1.22
CA ALA A 64 -8.68 -7.40 -1.68
C ALA A 64 -9.51 -8.60 -2.17
N PRO A 65 -8.97 -9.57 -2.95
CA PRO A 65 -9.76 -10.72 -3.39
C PRO A 65 -10.25 -11.63 -2.25
N ALA A 66 -9.47 -11.77 -1.17
CA ALA A 66 -9.81 -12.63 -0.04
C ALA A 66 -10.96 -12.07 0.82
N LEU A 67 -11.24 -10.77 0.71
CA LEU A 67 -12.26 -10.09 1.49
C LEU A 67 -13.66 -10.17 0.87
N ALA A 68 -13.76 -10.52 -0.42
CA ALA A 68 -15.04 -10.63 -1.11
C ALA A 68 -15.96 -11.69 -0.47
N PRO A 69 -17.30 -11.56 -0.58
CA PRO A 69 -18.02 -10.51 -1.30
C PRO A 69 -18.22 -9.21 -0.52
N ASP A 70 -18.21 -9.26 0.82
CA ASP A 70 -18.73 -8.17 1.66
C ASP A 70 -17.65 -7.42 2.47
N GLY A 71 -16.38 -7.79 2.28
CA GLY A 71 -15.25 -7.16 2.95
C GLY A 71 -14.65 -6.00 2.15
N SER A 72 -13.77 -5.25 2.81
CA SER A 72 -13.13 -4.08 2.20
C SER A 72 -11.75 -3.81 2.79
N ILE A 73 -10.90 -3.16 2.00
CA ILE A 73 -9.63 -2.64 2.46
C ILE A 73 -9.45 -1.20 1.99
N VAL A 74 -8.99 -0.34 2.89
CA VAL A 74 -8.74 1.08 2.62
C VAL A 74 -7.24 1.34 2.73
N GLY A 75 -6.66 2.04 1.76
CA GLY A 75 -5.28 2.51 1.79
C GLY A 75 -5.20 3.96 2.26
N LEU A 76 -4.20 4.28 3.08
CA LEU A 76 -3.83 5.62 3.50
C LEU A 76 -2.32 5.83 3.31
N ASP A 77 -1.94 6.81 2.48
CA ASP A 77 -0.55 7.19 2.21
C ASP A 77 -0.46 8.68 1.82
#